data_AF-A0A0C3MQI6-F1
#
_entry.id   AF-A0A0C3MQI6-F1
#
_cell.length_a   1.000
_cell.length_b   1.000
_cell.length_c   1.000
_cell.angle_alpha   90.00
_cell.angle_beta   90.00
_cell.angle_gamma   90.00
#
_symmetry.space_group_name_H-M   'P 1'
#
loop_
_entity.id
_entity.type
_entity.pdbx_description
1 polymer ?
#
loop_
_entity_poly.entity_id
_entity_poly.type
_entity_poly.pdbx_seq_one_letter_code
_entity_poly.pdbx_strand_id
1 'polypeptide(L)'
;MGSWLCRTGRLLPACVLILSYPLHAAPKVYNDDLKQLRGRIETLQKELADTEESKSEAADALRESEQAISAANQKLFALTRARDKANDRLSQLQAQSRQVTSNIQAQQSRLSQLLYRQYIGGGGEKEYLSLLFNQQDPNQVARNLHYYGYLSRARLDDINILRSNFQQLDAFTRESREKSQEIATIQARQTEYKKQLEEKKIEHKNLLSRISMQADQQRREISKLKRDEERLTRLVEKIAKMLARKKRTEPRAGSLSNDRLPDASTDGNPFAALKGRLSLPVRGELANRFGSPRADGGVTWKGLFIRSAHGTEVKAIAGGRVVFADWLRGFGNLMIVDHGGSYMSLYGNNEIIHKQVGDTIRGGDTIATVGNSGGNPDSGLYFELRHQGKPFDPLNWVRIK
;
A
#
# COMPACT_ATOMS: atom_id res chain seq x y z
N MET A 1 17.41 -53.49 59.05
CA MET A 1 18.29 -54.38 59.84
C MET A 1 18.82 -55.46 58.90
N GLY A 2 20.14 -55.70 58.90
CA GLY A 2 20.82 -56.86 58.29
C GLY A 2 21.14 -56.68 56.79
N SER A 3 22.29 -56.16 56.37
CA SER A 3 23.70 -56.63 56.47
C SER A 3 24.11 -57.54 55.30
N TRP A 4 25.44 -57.67 55.14
CA TRP A 4 26.23 -58.48 54.18
C TRP A 4 26.70 -57.74 52.92
N LEU A 5 27.96 -57.80 52.48
CA LEU A 5 29.28 -57.95 53.10
C LEU A 5 30.30 -57.81 51.95
N CYS A 6 31.50 -57.34 52.28
CA CYS A 6 32.79 -57.72 51.69
C CYS A 6 33.23 -57.28 50.27
N ARG A 7 34.26 -56.42 50.30
CA ARG A 7 35.67 -56.68 49.92
C ARG A 7 36.15 -56.58 48.45
N THR A 8 37.20 -55.75 48.35
CA THR A 8 38.48 -55.90 47.62
C THR A 8 38.54 -55.77 46.10
N GLY A 9 39.19 -54.70 45.64
CA GLY A 9 40.60 -54.78 45.20
C GLY A 9 40.91 -54.88 43.70
N ARG A 10 41.83 -54.00 43.28
CA ARG A 10 42.83 -54.09 42.18
C ARG A 10 42.49 -53.59 40.75
N LEU A 11 43.30 -52.60 40.37
CA LEU A 11 44.15 -52.47 39.17
C LEU A 11 43.51 -52.26 37.77
N LEU A 12 43.79 -51.06 37.22
CA LEU A 12 44.11 -50.67 35.83
C LEU A 12 44.27 -51.83 34.81
N PRO A 13 43.82 -51.66 33.54
CA PRO A 13 44.51 -50.75 32.62
C PRO A 13 43.65 -50.02 31.57
N ALA A 14 44.33 -49.08 30.91
CA ALA A 14 43.89 -48.22 29.82
C ALA A 14 43.24 -48.98 28.64
N CYS A 15 42.10 -48.45 28.17
CA CYS A 15 41.53 -48.75 26.86
C CYS A 15 41.20 -47.42 26.17
N VAL A 16 42.09 -47.00 25.27
CA VAL A 16 41.89 -45.91 24.33
C VAL A 16 40.91 -46.40 23.26
N LEU A 17 39.64 -45.99 23.37
CA LEU A 17 38.62 -46.20 22.35
C LEU A 17 38.45 -44.91 21.56
N ILE A 18 39.10 -44.86 20.40
CA ILE A 18 38.92 -43.83 19.37
C ILE A 18 37.53 -44.04 18.76
N LEU A 19 36.54 -43.30 19.27
CA LEU A 19 35.24 -43.15 18.62
C LEU A 19 35.36 -42.08 17.53
N SER A 20 35.76 -42.53 16.35
CA SER A 20 35.73 -41.77 15.10
C SER A 20 34.28 -41.51 14.67
N TYR A 21 33.79 -40.30 14.91
CA TYR A 21 32.55 -39.78 14.32
C TYR A 21 32.74 -39.53 12.81
N PRO A 22 31.87 -40.05 11.91
CA PRO A 22 31.85 -39.59 10.52
C PRO A 22 31.16 -38.22 10.46
N LEU A 23 31.97 -37.18 10.50
CA LEU A 23 31.58 -35.78 10.35
C LEU A 23 31.57 -35.41 8.86
N HIS A 24 30.68 -36.01 8.05
CA HIS A 24 30.58 -35.74 6.61
C HIS A 24 29.12 -35.79 6.11
N ALA A 25 28.29 -34.82 6.49
CA ALA A 25 26.95 -34.64 5.90
C ALA A 25 26.50 -33.18 5.74
N ALA A 26 27.39 -32.19 5.89
CA ALA A 26 26.98 -30.77 5.93
C ALA A 26 26.59 -30.10 4.58
N PRO A 27 27.20 -30.39 3.41
CA PRO A 27 26.95 -29.57 2.22
C PRO A 27 25.67 -29.91 1.45
N LYS A 28 25.14 -31.15 1.60
CA LYS A 28 23.86 -31.52 0.96
C LYS A 28 22.66 -30.86 1.64
N VAL A 29 22.68 -30.78 2.98
CA VAL A 29 21.58 -30.23 3.78
C VAL A 29 21.32 -28.76 3.45
N TYR A 30 22.36 -27.92 3.38
CA TYR A 30 22.19 -26.50 3.06
C TYR A 30 21.73 -26.22 1.62
N ASN A 31 22.11 -27.05 0.65
CA ASN A 31 21.64 -26.91 -0.73
C ASN A 31 20.18 -27.34 -0.88
N ASP A 32 19.75 -28.36 -0.13
CA ASP A 32 18.33 -28.73 -0.04
C ASP A 32 17.51 -27.66 0.67
N ASP A 33 18.01 -27.05 1.74
CA ASP A 33 17.36 -25.92 2.43
C ASP A 33 17.17 -24.72 1.51
N LEU A 34 18.17 -24.40 0.68
CA LEU A 34 18.12 -23.28 -0.28
C LEU A 34 17.14 -23.58 -1.43
N LYS A 35 17.08 -24.84 -1.89
CA LYS A 35 16.10 -25.29 -2.88
C LYS A 35 14.67 -25.26 -2.31
N GLN A 36 14.46 -25.69 -1.07
CA GLN A 36 13.18 -25.58 -0.39
C GLN A 36 12.76 -24.12 -0.19
N LEU A 37 13.69 -23.24 0.20
CA LEU A 37 13.41 -21.82 0.40
C LEU A 37 13.03 -21.13 -0.92
N ARG A 38 13.75 -21.41 -2.02
CA ARG A 38 13.40 -20.94 -3.36
C ARG A 38 12.04 -21.43 -3.81
N GLY A 39 11.75 -22.72 -3.61
CA GLY A 39 10.43 -23.29 -3.86
C GLY A 39 9.34 -22.60 -3.03
N ARG A 40 9.62 -22.28 -1.75
CA ARG A 40 8.69 -21.56 -0.88
C ARG A 40 8.45 -20.12 -1.33
N ILE A 41 9.49 -19.42 -1.80
CA ILE A 41 9.38 -18.07 -2.37
C ILE A 41 8.55 -18.12 -3.64
N GLU A 42 8.79 -19.10 -4.52
CA GLU A 42 8.03 -19.27 -5.76
C GLU A 42 6.55 -19.58 -5.49
N THR A 43 6.25 -20.47 -4.53
CA THR A 43 4.87 -20.73 -4.12
C THR A 43 4.20 -19.51 -3.52
N LEU A 44 4.91 -18.74 -2.67
CA LEU A 44 4.36 -17.52 -2.08
C LEU A 44 4.21 -16.37 -3.10
N GLN A 45 5.08 -16.30 -4.11
CA GLN A 45 4.93 -15.36 -5.21
C GLN A 45 3.74 -15.72 -6.09
N LYS A 46 3.50 -17.01 -6.32
CA LYS A 46 2.31 -17.51 -7.01
C LYS A 46 1.05 -17.22 -6.20
N GLU A 47 1.04 -17.54 -4.89
CA GLU A 47 -0.06 -17.19 -4.00
C GLU A 47 -0.30 -15.68 -3.91
N LEU A 48 0.74 -14.85 -3.95
CA LEU A 48 0.59 -13.39 -4.00
C LEU A 48 0.00 -12.93 -5.34
N ALA A 49 0.40 -13.53 -6.45
CA ALA A 49 -0.19 -13.25 -7.77
C ALA A 49 -1.66 -13.66 -7.79
N ASP A 50 -2.00 -14.83 -7.24
CA ASP A 50 -3.38 -15.29 -7.08
C ASP A 50 -4.16 -14.37 -6.12
N THR A 51 -3.54 -13.84 -5.05
CA THR A 51 -4.15 -12.81 -4.18
C THR A 51 -4.31 -11.46 -4.90
N GLU A 52 -3.38 -11.06 -5.77
CA GLU A 52 -3.47 -9.82 -6.57
C GLU A 52 -4.53 -9.95 -7.69
N GLU A 53 -4.72 -11.13 -8.25
CA GLU A 53 -5.84 -11.46 -9.15
C GLU A 53 -7.16 -11.48 -8.37
N SER A 54 -7.20 -12.13 -7.20
CA SER A 54 -8.34 -12.07 -6.26
C SER A 54 -8.63 -10.64 -5.79
N LYS A 55 -7.62 -9.75 -5.79
CA LYS A 55 -7.79 -8.32 -5.52
C LYS A 55 -8.43 -7.58 -6.69
N SER A 56 -8.20 -8.02 -7.93
CA SER A 56 -8.93 -7.54 -9.10
C SER A 56 -10.41 -7.97 -9.03
N GLU A 57 -10.69 -9.23 -8.74
CA GLU A 57 -12.07 -9.69 -8.51
C GLU A 57 -12.73 -8.97 -7.32
N ALA A 58 -11.96 -8.73 -6.24
CA ALA A 58 -12.42 -7.91 -5.13
C ALA A 58 -12.62 -6.44 -5.50
N ALA A 59 -11.90 -5.91 -6.50
CA ALA A 59 -12.11 -4.57 -7.03
C ALA A 59 -13.41 -4.49 -7.85
N ASP A 60 -13.77 -5.56 -8.56
CA ASP A 60 -15.07 -5.65 -9.24
C ASP A 60 -16.22 -5.79 -8.24
N ALA A 61 -16.08 -6.63 -7.20
CA ALA A 61 -17.04 -6.75 -6.11
C ALA A 61 -17.15 -5.43 -5.29
N LEU A 62 -16.05 -4.71 -5.13
CA LEU A 62 -16.00 -3.37 -4.53
C LEU A 62 -16.82 -2.39 -5.36
N ARG A 63 -16.62 -2.37 -6.67
CA ARG A 63 -17.35 -1.51 -7.60
C ARG A 63 -18.85 -1.80 -7.56
N GLU A 64 -19.24 -3.07 -7.55
CA GLU A 64 -20.65 -3.47 -7.41
C GLU A 64 -21.24 -2.99 -6.08
N SER A 65 -20.49 -3.12 -4.98
CA SER A 65 -20.89 -2.65 -3.66
C SER A 65 -21.03 -1.12 -3.59
N GLU A 66 -20.11 -0.36 -4.19
CA GLU A 66 -20.20 1.10 -4.30
C GLU A 66 -21.40 1.55 -5.13
N GLN A 67 -21.67 0.86 -6.25
CA GLN A 67 -22.86 1.09 -7.07
C GLN A 67 -24.14 0.80 -6.29
N ALA A 68 -24.18 -0.28 -5.52
CA ALA A 68 -25.31 -0.62 -4.65
C ALA A 68 -25.52 0.43 -3.55
N ILE A 69 -24.44 0.91 -2.90
CA ILE A 69 -24.49 2.01 -1.91
C ILE A 69 -25.01 3.30 -2.55
N SER A 70 -24.56 3.63 -3.76
CA SER A 70 -25.02 4.80 -4.51
C SER A 70 -26.52 4.70 -4.85
N ALA A 71 -26.96 3.55 -5.38
CA ALA A 71 -28.38 3.29 -5.66
C ALA A 71 -29.24 3.36 -4.39
N ALA A 72 -28.75 2.84 -3.26
CA ALA A 72 -29.41 2.94 -1.97
C ALA A 72 -29.54 4.40 -1.48
N ASN A 73 -28.50 5.20 -1.62
CA ASN A 73 -28.55 6.64 -1.30
C ASN A 73 -29.55 7.40 -2.18
N GLN A 74 -29.58 7.11 -3.48
CA GLN A 74 -30.58 7.69 -4.40
C GLN A 74 -32.00 7.31 -3.99
N LYS A 75 -32.23 6.05 -3.58
CA LYS A 75 -33.53 5.59 -3.08
C LYS A 75 -33.93 6.31 -1.78
N LEU A 76 -33.01 6.48 -0.84
CA LEU A 76 -33.24 7.22 0.41
C LEU A 76 -33.59 8.69 0.14
N PHE A 77 -32.93 9.32 -0.84
CA PHE A 77 -33.24 10.67 -1.27
C PHE A 77 -34.65 10.76 -1.87
N ALA A 78 -35.02 9.83 -2.76
CA ALA A 78 -36.36 9.76 -3.33
C ALA A 78 -37.45 9.55 -2.27
N LEU A 79 -37.20 8.69 -1.27
CA LEU A 79 -38.11 8.51 -0.13
C LEU A 79 -38.25 9.78 0.71
N THR A 80 -37.15 10.52 0.93
CA THR A 80 -37.19 11.81 1.65
C THR A 80 -38.06 12.81 0.91
N ARG A 81 -37.85 12.96 -0.40
CA ARG A 81 -38.67 13.83 -1.27
C ARG A 81 -40.15 13.44 -1.25
N ALA A 82 -40.45 12.15 -1.28
CA ALA A 82 -41.83 11.66 -1.21
C ALA A 82 -42.48 11.99 0.14
N ARG A 83 -41.76 11.77 1.25
CA ARG A 83 -42.22 12.12 2.61
C ARG A 83 -42.50 13.61 2.74
N ASP A 84 -41.58 14.45 2.26
CA ASP A 84 -41.71 15.91 2.38
C ASP A 84 -42.93 16.40 1.58
N LYS A 85 -43.13 15.90 0.36
CA LYS A 85 -44.34 16.17 -0.44
C LYS A 85 -45.62 15.72 0.28
N ALA A 86 -45.60 14.56 0.95
CA ALA A 86 -46.75 14.07 1.72
C ALA A 86 -47.04 14.94 2.96
N ASN A 87 -45.99 15.41 3.66
CA ASN A 87 -46.10 16.35 4.76
C ASN A 87 -46.70 17.69 4.30
N ASP A 88 -46.22 18.25 3.19
CA ASP A 88 -46.73 19.50 2.63
C ASP A 88 -48.24 19.39 2.32
N ARG A 89 -48.64 18.27 1.68
CA ARG A 89 -50.05 18.01 1.40
C ARG A 89 -50.87 17.87 2.69
N LEU A 90 -50.34 17.17 3.70
CA LEU A 90 -51.00 17.03 5.00
C LEU A 90 -51.19 18.40 5.68
N SER A 91 -50.19 19.27 5.67
CA SER A 91 -50.29 20.62 6.21
C SER A 91 -51.32 21.48 5.46
N GLN A 92 -51.36 21.38 4.13
CA GLN A 92 -52.38 22.05 3.31
C GLN A 92 -53.80 21.57 3.68
N LEU A 93 -54.00 20.25 3.77
CA LEU A 93 -55.29 19.67 4.15
C LEU A 93 -55.72 20.11 5.55
N GLN A 94 -54.80 20.15 6.51
CA GLN A 94 -55.08 20.65 7.86
C GLN A 94 -55.49 22.13 7.85
N ALA A 95 -54.83 22.97 7.06
CA ALA A 95 -55.21 24.38 6.91
C ALA A 95 -56.60 24.53 6.26
N GLN A 96 -56.89 23.76 5.21
CA GLN A 96 -58.20 23.73 4.55
C GLN A 96 -59.30 23.26 5.51
N SER A 97 -59.07 22.19 6.27
CA SER A 97 -60.00 21.70 7.29
C SER A 97 -60.30 22.75 8.36
N ARG A 98 -59.29 23.50 8.83
CA ARG A 98 -59.50 24.61 9.78
C ARG A 98 -60.37 25.72 9.19
N GLN A 99 -60.12 26.09 7.94
CA GLN A 99 -60.91 27.11 7.26
C GLN A 99 -62.37 26.67 7.08
N VAL A 100 -62.61 25.46 6.59
CA VAL A 100 -63.97 24.92 6.42
C VAL A 100 -64.69 24.78 7.76
N THR A 101 -63.98 24.35 8.82
CA THR A 101 -64.53 24.28 10.18
C THR A 101 -64.97 25.65 10.68
N SER A 102 -64.17 26.70 10.45
CA SER A 102 -64.54 28.08 10.81
C SER A 102 -65.79 28.55 10.03
N ASN A 103 -65.87 28.23 8.73
CA ASN A 103 -67.04 28.54 7.91
C ASN A 103 -68.31 27.84 8.43
N ILE A 104 -68.20 26.55 8.79
CA ILE A 104 -69.28 25.76 9.39
C ILE A 104 -69.75 26.41 10.68
N GLN A 105 -68.83 26.76 11.59
CA GLN A 105 -69.17 27.40 12.87
C GLN A 105 -69.91 28.73 12.65
N ALA A 106 -69.40 29.59 11.75
CA ALA A 106 -70.03 30.86 11.43
C ALA A 106 -71.44 30.69 10.82
N GLN A 107 -71.62 29.70 9.93
CA GLN A 107 -72.93 29.36 9.36
C GLN A 107 -73.89 28.83 10.41
N GLN A 108 -73.44 27.92 11.28
CA GLN A 108 -74.23 27.38 12.38
C GLN A 108 -74.68 28.48 13.35
N SER A 109 -73.81 29.44 13.69
CA SER A 109 -74.19 30.58 14.53
C SER A 109 -75.27 31.45 13.88
N ARG A 110 -75.16 31.74 12.57
CA ARG A 110 -76.18 32.51 11.83
C ARG A 110 -77.52 31.77 11.78
N LEU A 111 -77.50 30.49 11.41
CA LEU A 111 -78.71 29.66 11.37
C LEU A 111 -79.34 29.52 12.75
N SER A 112 -78.54 29.35 13.80
CA SER A 112 -79.03 29.30 15.19
C SER A 112 -79.74 30.60 15.59
N GLN A 113 -79.19 31.77 15.23
CA GLN A 113 -79.83 33.05 15.51
C GLN A 113 -81.16 33.21 14.76
N LEU A 114 -81.21 32.80 13.49
CA LEU A 114 -82.43 32.82 12.68
C LEU A 114 -83.51 31.90 13.27
N LEU A 115 -83.15 30.65 13.60
CA LEU A 115 -84.06 29.67 14.20
C LEU A 115 -84.55 30.13 15.57
N TYR A 116 -83.68 30.72 16.40
CA TYR A 116 -84.04 31.25 17.71
C TYR A 116 -85.04 32.41 17.61
N ARG A 117 -84.80 33.37 16.70
CA ARG A 117 -85.74 34.48 16.44
C ARG A 117 -87.09 33.97 15.93
N GLN A 118 -87.08 32.98 15.04
CA GLN A 118 -88.29 32.34 14.53
C GLN A 118 -89.07 31.65 15.66
N TYR A 119 -88.38 30.96 16.56
CA TYR A 119 -88.98 30.28 17.70
C TYR A 119 -89.61 31.27 18.70
N ILE A 120 -88.87 32.32 19.11
CA ILE A 120 -89.37 33.31 20.08
C ILE A 120 -90.45 34.22 19.50
N GLY A 121 -90.38 34.55 18.21
CA GLY A 121 -91.41 35.36 17.54
C GLY A 121 -92.78 34.68 17.43
N GLY A 122 -92.96 33.47 17.98
CA GLY A 122 -94.19 32.68 17.85
C GLY A 122 -94.43 32.16 16.43
N GLY A 123 -93.48 32.42 15.53
CA GLY A 123 -93.60 32.32 14.08
C GLY A 123 -93.02 31.02 13.51
N GLY A 124 -93.53 29.89 13.95
CA GLY A 124 -93.32 28.61 13.26
C GLY A 124 -94.09 28.55 11.93
N GLU A 125 -94.51 27.34 11.53
CA GLU A 125 -95.47 27.12 10.42
C GLU A 125 -96.75 27.97 10.53
N LYS A 126 -97.05 28.48 11.72
CA LYS A 126 -98.21 29.31 12.05
C LYS A 126 -98.11 30.76 11.57
N GLU A 127 -96.93 31.28 11.20
CA GLU A 127 -96.77 32.67 10.73
C GLU A 127 -97.28 32.87 9.30
N TYR A 128 -97.12 31.86 8.45
CA TYR A 128 -97.67 31.85 7.10
C TYR A 128 -99.21 31.84 7.12
N LEU A 129 -99.76 31.00 8.01
CA LEU A 129 -101.20 30.92 8.22
C LEU A 129 -101.72 32.21 8.87
N SER A 130 -101.04 32.76 9.87
CA SER A 130 -101.47 34.02 10.50
C SER A 130 -101.43 35.20 9.52
N LEU A 131 -100.47 35.27 8.59
CA LEU A 131 -100.44 36.31 7.55
C LEU A 131 -101.61 36.20 6.55
N LEU A 132 -102.05 34.98 6.24
CA LEU A 132 -103.19 34.74 5.35
C LEU A 132 -104.53 35.00 6.04
N PHE A 133 -104.62 34.75 7.35
CA PHE A 133 -105.85 34.93 8.13
C PHE A 133 -106.00 36.31 8.77
N ASN A 134 -104.92 37.10 8.87
CA ASN A 134 -104.97 38.47 9.35
C ASN A 134 -105.44 39.37 8.19
N GLN A 135 -106.71 39.80 8.22
CA GLN A 135 -107.46 40.53 7.17
C GLN A 135 -106.78 41.84 6.68
N GLN A 136 -105.66 41.74 5.95
CA GLN A 136 -104.93 42.86 5.38
C GLN A 136 -105.04 42.91 3.84
N ASP A 137 -104.73 44.10 3.30
CA ASP A 137 -104.66 44.41 1.86
C ASP A 137 -104.06 43.27 1.03
N PRO A 138 -104.80 42.70 0.05
CA PRO A 138 -104.34 41.60 -0.80
C PRO A 138 -102.99 41.87 -1.49
N ASN A 139 -102.69 43.13 -1.81
CA ASN A 139 -101.42 43.50 -2.44
C ASN A 139 -100.24 43.39 -1.48
N GLN A 140 -100.44 43.69 -0.19
CA GLN A 140 -99.40 43.50 0.83
C GLN A 140 -99.16 42.03 1.11
N VAL A 141 -100.22 41.23 1.19
CA VAL A 141 -100.10 39.77 1.36
C VAL A 141 -99.31 39.15 0.21
N ALA A 142 -99.64 39.50 -1.04
CA ALA A 142 -98.92 39.00 -2.21
C ALA A 142 -97.41 39.35 -2.17
N ARG A 143 -97.06 40.59 -1.79
CA ARG A 143 -95.65 41.00 -1.62
C ARG A 143 -94.94 40.24 -0.50
N ASN A 144 -95.59 40.08 0.65
CA ASN A 144 -95.01 39.37 1.79
C ASN A 144 -94.78 37.88 1.48
N LEU A 145 -95.70 37.24 0.75
CA LEU A 145 -95.54 35.86 0.26
C LEU A 145 -94.35 35.74 -0.70
N HIS A 146 -94.18 36.73 -1.60
CA HIS A 146 -93.03 36.77 -2.51
C HIS A 146 -91.70 36.92 -1.75
N TYR A 147 -91.64 37.82 -0.75
CA TYR A 147 -90.46 37.99 0.11
C TYR A 147 -90.14 36.73 0.93
N TYR A 148 -91.17 36.06 1.44
CA TYR A 148 -90.99 34.78 2.13
C TYR A 148 -90.40 33.71 1.20
N GLY A 149 -90.85 33.69 -0.06
CA GLY A 149 -90.27 32.82 -1.09
C GLY A 149 -88.76 33.03 -1.27
N TYR A 150 -88.30 34.29 -1.35
CA TYR A 150 -86.87 34.60 -1.38
C TYR A 150 -86.13 34.14 -0.12
N LEU A 151 -86.69 34.40 1.06
CA LEU A 151 -86.08 34.00 2.32
C LEU A 151 -85.98 32.47 2.46
N SER A 152 -87.01 31.75 2.04
CA SER A 152 -87.02 30.29 2.06
C SER A 152 -85.94 29.70 1.15
N ARG A 153 -85.80 30.24 -0.08
CA ARG A 153 -84.72 29.83 -1.01
C ARG A 153 -83.35 30.12 -0.43
N ALA A 154 -83.11 31.32 0.10
CA ALA A 154 -81.85 31.67 0.75
C ALA A 154 -81.49 30.74 1.92
N ARG A 155 -82.48 30.33 2.74
CA ARG A 155 -82.27 29.34 3.81
C ARG A 155 -81.91 27.96 3.27
N LEU A 156 -82.56 27.51 2.21
CA LEU A 156 -82.22 26.23 1.57
C LEU A 156 -80.80 26.27 0.99
N ASP A 157 -80.39 27.39 0.40
CA ASP A 157 -79.04 27.58 -0.12
C ASP A 157 -78.01 27.51 1.01
N ASP A 158 -78.24 28.18 2.14
CA ASP A 158 -77.36 28.09 3.32
C ASP A 158 -77.22 26.65 3.86
N ILE A 159 -78.33 25.90 3.93
CA ILE A 159 -78.32 24.48 4.34
C ILE A 159 -77.51 23.63 3.35
N ASN A 160 -77.66 23.89 2.05
CA ASN A 160 -76.93 23.16 1.02
C ASN A 160 -75.42 23.46 1.06
N ILE A 161 -75.04 24.72 1.28
CA ILE A 161 -73.62 25.09 1.47
C ILE A 161 -73.08 24.42 2.74
N LEU A 162 -73.84 24.41 3.84
CA LEU A 162 -73.43 23.76 5.08
C LEU A 162 -73.20 22.25 4.88
N ARG A 163 -74.13 21.56 4.18
CA ARG A 163 -73.98 20.15 3.81
C ARG A 163 -72.72 19.92 2.96
N SER A 164 -72.46 20.78 1.98
CA SER A 164 -71.25 20.70 1.15
C SER A 164 -69.97 20.89 1.98
N ASN A 165 -69.97 21.84 2.92
CA ASN A 165 -68.83 22.06 3.82
C ASN A 165 -68.55 20.82 4.70
N PHE A 166 -69.58 20.16 5.24
CA PHE A 166 -69.39 18.91 5.98
C PHE A 166 -68.81 17.79 5.10
N GLN A 167 -69.31 17.64 3.87
CA GLN A 167 -68.78 16.65 2.92
C GLN A 167 -67.31 16.93 2.57
N GLN A 168 -66.93 18.20 2.38
CA GLN A 168 -65.55 18.61 2.15
C GLN A 168 -64.67 18.31 3.37
N LEU A 169 -65.14 18.61 4.59
CA LEU A 169 -64.41 18.34 5.82
C LEU A 169 -64.16 16.84 6.01
N ASP A 170 -65.17 16.00 5.74
CA ASP A 170 -65.03 14.54 5.77
C ASP A 170 -64.01 14.05 4.75
N ALA A 171 -64.03 14.61 3.53
CA ALA A 171 -63.06 14.27 2.49
C ALA A 171 -61.63 14.66 2.90
N PHE A 172 -61.41 15.87 3.40
CA PHE A 172 -60.10 16.32 3.88
C PHE A 172 -59.59 15.51 5.07
N THR A 173 -60.50 15.09 5.96
CA THR A 173 -60.16 14.25 7.11
C THR A 173 -59.70 12.85 6.67
N ARG A 174 -60.41 12.23 5.71
CA ARG A 174 -60.00 10.96 5.12
C ARG A 174 -58.64 11.07 4.43
N GLU A 175 -58.46 12.07 3.57
CA GLU A 175 -57.19 12.28 2.84
C GLU A 175 -56.03 12.57 3.82
N SER A 176 -56.28 13.33 4.89
CA SER A 176 -55.26 13.60 5.93
C SER A 176 -54.84 12.33 6.66
N ARG A 177 -55.78 11.42 6.94
CA ARG A 177 -55.49 10.12 7.56
C ARG A 177 -54.66 9.24 6.62
N GLU A 178 -55.03 9.19 5.35
CA GLU A 178 -54.27 8.46 4.32
C GLU A 178 -52.84 8.98 4.19
N LYS A 179 -52.65 10.31 4.12
CA LYS A 179 -51.31 10.92 4.06
C LYS A 179 -50.49 10.66 5.32
N SER A 180 -51.12 10.70 6.49
CA SER A 180 -50.46 10.39 7.76
C SER A 180 -49.97 8.93 7.81
N GLN A 181 -50.78 7.99 7.31
CA GLN A 181 -50.38 6.59 7.16
C GLN A 181 -49.26 6.41 6.12
N GLU A 182 -49.37 7.08 4.96
CA GLU A 182 -48.33 7.10 3.94
C GLU A 182 -46.97 7.56 4.52
N ILE A 183 -46.96 8.68 5.26
CA ILE A 183 -45.77 9.21 5.93
C ILE A 183 -45.16 8.18 6.89
N ALA A 184 -45.99 7.54 7.73
CA ALA A 184 -45.52 6.52 8.67
C ALA A 184 -44.89 5.33 7.95
N THR A 185 -45.49 4.85 6.85
CA THR A 185 -44.90 3.76 6.05
C THR A 185 -43.59 4.16 5.38
N ILE A 186 -43.48 5.39 4.87
CA ILE A 186 -42.25 5.90 4.28
C ILE A 186 -41.16 6.00 5.35
N GLN A 187 -41.47 6.51 6.54
CA GLN A 187 -40.53 6.60 7.66
C GLN A 187 -40.01 5.22 8.08
N ALA A 188 -40.90 4.23 8.23
CA ALA A 188 -40.51 2.86 8.55
C ALA A 188 -39.60 2.24 7.47
N ARG A 189 -39.92 2.47 6.19
CA ARG A 189 -39.04 2.06 5.08
C ARG A 189 -37.68 2.77 5.14
N GLN A 190 -37.65 4.06 5.41
CA GLN A 190 -36.41 4.83 5.51
C GLN A 190 -35.51 4.30 6.64
N THR A 191 -36.07 3.99 7.81
CA THR A 191 -35.29 3.43 8.93
C THR A 191 -34.70 2.06 8.57
N GLU A 192 -35.50 1.21 7.93
CA GLU A 192 -35.05 -0.11 7.49
C GLU A 192 -33.94 0.00 6.43
N TYR A 193 -34.14 0.81 5.39
CA TYR A 193 -33.13 1.03 4.35
C TYR A 193 -31.84 1.64 4.90
N LYS A 194 -31.92 2.57 5.86
CA LYS A 194 -30.73 3.13 6.51
C LYS A 194 -29.95 2.08 7.28
N LYS A 195 -30.64 1.19 8.00
CA LYS A 195 -30.02 0.09 8.72
C LYS A 195 -29.29 -0.86 7.77
N GLN A 196 -29.95 -1.31 6.72
CA GLN A 196 -29.35 -2.18 5.69
C GLN A 196 -28.14 -1.53 5.02
N LEU A 197 -28.23 -0.23 4.73
CA LEU A 197 -27.11 0.51 4.15
C LEU A 197 -25.91 0.57 5.09
N GLU A 198 -26.12 0.80 6.38
CA GLU A 198 -25.04 0.85 7.36
C GLU A 198 -24.39 -0.52 7.56
N GLU A 199 -25.19 -1.58 7.64
CA GLU A 199 -24.70 -2.97 7.66
C GLU A 199 -23.82 -3.27 6.45
N LYS A 200 -24.27 -2.89 5.24
CA LYS A 200 -23.50 -3.06 4.00
C LYS A 200 -22.21 -2.26 3.98
N LYS A 201 -22.21 -1.02 4.49
CA LYS A 201 -21.00 -0.20 4.63
C LYS A 201 -19.98 -0.81 5.59
N ILE A 202 -20.45 -1.35 6.72
CA ILE A 202 -19.58 -2.02 7.70
C ILE A 202 -19.00 -3.30 7.11
N GLU A 203 -19.83 -4.13 6.46
CA GLU A 203 -19.42 -5.35 5.76
C GLU A 203 -18.32 -5.05 4.74
N HIS A 204 -18.56 -4.03 3.90
CA HIS A 204 -17.63 -3.55 2.90
C HIS A 204 -16.30 -3.06 3.50
N LYS A 205 -16.34 -2.22 4.54
CA LYS A 205 -15.14 -1.74 5.24
C LYS A 205 -14.31 -2.89 5.82
N ASN A 206 -14.98 -3.89 6.41
CA ASN A 206 -14.32 -5.05 7.00
C ASN A 206 -13.66 -5.94 5.94
N LEU A 207 -14.33 -6.14 4.80
CA LEU A 207 -13.77 -6.89 3.67
C LEU A 207 -12.50 -6.21 3.13
N LEU A 208 -12.54 -4.89 2.92
CA LEU A 208 -11.38 -4.13 2.45
C LEU A 208 -10.21 -4.21 3.42
N SER A 209 -10.48 -4.05 4.71
CA SER A 209 -9.47 -4.17 5.76
C SER A 209 -8.81 -5.55 5.75
N ARG A 210 -9.60 -6.63 5.64
CA ARG A 210 -9.10 -8.01 5.58
C ARG A 210 -8.19 -8.24 4.38
N ILE A 211 -8.63 -7.86 3.18
CA ILE A 211 -7.86 -8.02 1.95
C ILE A 211 -6.54 -7.22 2.02
N SER A 212 -6.61 -5.96 2.48
CA SER A 212 -5.41 -5.13 2.67
C SER A 212 -4.42 -5.76 3.65
N MET A 213 -4.89 -6.25 4.79
CA MET A 213 -4.04 -6.89 5.80
C MET A 213 -3.38 -8.17 5.28
N GLN A 214 -4.13 -9.02 4.56
CA GLN A 214 -3.59 -10.24 3.95
C GLN A 214 -2.51 -9.93 2.92
N ALA A 215 -2.76 -8.98 2.02
CA ALA A 215 -1.79 -8.57 1.01
C ALA A 215 -0.51 -8.00 1.64
N ASP A 216 -0.64 -7.16 2.67
CA ASP A 216 0.51 -6.60 3.37
C ASP A 216 1.32 -7.66 4.14
N GLN A 217 0.64 -8.65 4.72
CA GLN A 217 1.29 -9.77 5.40
C GLN A 217 2.09 -10.63 4.42
N GLN A 218 1.48 -11.03 3.30
CA GLN A 218 2.17 -11.81 2.26
C GLN A 218 3.38 -11.05 1.69
N ARG A 219 3.26 -9.75 1.44
CA ARG A 219 4.38 -8.90 0.99
C ARG A 219 5.52 -8.83 2.00
N ARG A 220 5.22 -8.73 3.30
CA ARG A 220 6.23 -8.75 4.37
C ARG A 220 6.95 -10.10 4.47
N GLU A 221 6.21 -11.19 4.33
CA GLU A 221 6.76 -12.55 4.40
C GLU A 221 7.69 -12.86 3.21
N ILE A 222 7.26 -12.54 1.99
CA ILE A 222 8.11 -12.66 0.79
C ILE A 222 9.38 -11.83 0.94
N SER A 223 9.26 -10.60 1.46
CA SER A 223 10.43 -9.74 1.70
C SER A 223 11.38 -10.33 2.73
N LYS A 224 10.87 -11.03 3.76
CA LYS A 224 11.69 -11.71 4.75
C LYS A 224 12.42 -12.91 4.14
N LEU A 225 11.69 -13.77 3.43
CA LEU A 225 12.26 -14.97 2.80
C LEU A 225 13.30 -14.63 1.74
N LYS A 226 13.10 -13.57 0.95
CA LYS A 226 14.13 -13.07 0.01
C LYS A 226 15.42 -12.65 0.74
N ARG A 227 15.30 -11.93 1.86
CA ARG A 227 16.48 -11.58 2.68
C ARG A 227 17.18 -12.82 3.27
N ASP A 228 16.41 -13.81 3.68
CA ASP A 228 16.94 -15.08 4.21
C ASP A 228 17.61 -15.89 3.10
N GLU A 229 17.06 -15.92 1.88
CA GLU A 229 17.66 -16.55 0.69
C GLU A 229 19.02 -15.93 0.37
N GLU A 230 19.08 -14.60 0.33
CA GLU A 230 20.34 -13.88 0.10
C GLU A 230 21.37 -14.17 1.19
N ARG A 231 20.94 -14.37 2.44
CA ARG A 231 21.83 -14.70 3.57
C ARG A 231 22.35 -16.14 3.47
N LEU A 232 21.48 -17.10 3.19
CA LEU A 232 21.82 -18.52 3.02
C LEU A 232 22.73 -18.73 1.81
N THR A 233 22.45 -18.06 0.69
CA THR A 233 23.32 -18.10 -0.50
C THR A 233 24.74 -17.64 -0.17
N ARG A 234 24.87 -16.52 0.57
CA ARG A 234 26.17 -16.02 1.06
C ARG A 234 26.88 -17.01 2.00
N LEU A 235 26.15 -17.72 2.84
CA LEU A 235 26.69 -18.74 3.76
C LEU A 235 27.17 -19.99 3.01
N VAL A 236 26.38 -20.50 2.07
CA VAL A 236 26.74 -21.68 1.25
C VAL A 236 27.96 -21.39 0.39
N GLU A 237 28.03 -20.21 -0.24
CA GLU A 237 29.24 -19.76 -0.94
C GLU A 237 30.45 -19.76 0.01
N LYS A 238 30.31 -19.14 1.20
CA LYS A 238 31.38 -19.09 2.21
C LYS A 238 31.86 -20.47 2.65
N ILE A 239 30.94 -21.41 2.87
CA ILE A 239 31.27 -22.79 3.24
C ILE A 239 31.90 -23.55 2.08
N ALA A 240 31.40 -23.40 0.84
CA ALA A 240 32.00 -23.98 -0.35
C ALA A 240 33.44 -23.49 -0.53
N LYS A 241 33.72 -22.20 -0.28
CA LYS A 241 35.09 -21.66 -0.25
C LYS A 241 35.95 -22.24 0.86
N MET A 242 35.40 -22.47 2.06
CA MET A 242 36.14 -23.07 3.18
C MET A 242 36.45 -24.56 2.94
N LEU A 243 35.53 -25.30 2.33
CA LEU A 243 35.73 -26.71 1.98
C LEU A 243 36.68 -26.87 0.80
N ALA A 244 36.64 -25.97 -0.19
CA ALA A 244 37.61 -25.92 -1.28
C ALA A 244 39.03 -25.59 -0.79
N ARG A 245 39.16 -24.82 0.31
CA ARG A 245 40.44 -24.58 0.99
C ARG A 245 41.00 -25.82 1.72
N LYS A 246 40.17 -26.83 2.04
CA LYS A 246 40.60 -28.04 2.77
C LYS A 246 41.13 -29.18 1.87
N LYS A 247 41.13 -29.02 0.54
CA LYS A 247 41.57 -30.06 -0.43
C LYS A 247 42.80 -29.68 -1.27
N ARG A 248 43.60 -28.70 -0.84
CA ARG A 248 44.88 -28.37 -1.48
C ARG A 248 45.98 -28.23 -0.44
N THR A 249 46.79 -29.26 -0.31
CA THR A 249 48.11 -29.23 0.32
C THR A 249 49.12 -28.57 -0.62
N GLU A 250 49.62 -27.40 -0.18
CA GLU A 250 50.95 -26.79 -0.42
C GLU A 250 51.34 -26.33 -1.85
N PRO A 251 52.28 -25.35 -2.04
CA PRO A 251 53.25 -24.84 -1.07
C PRO A 251 53.11 -23.37 -0.63
N ARG A 252 53.44 -23.12 0.64
CA ARG A 252 53.97 -21.85 1.15
C ARG A 252 55.19 -21.38 0.33
N ALA A 253 55.15 -20.15 -0.17
CA ALA A 253 56.32 -19.45 -0.71
C ALA A 253 56.16 -17.91 -0.62
N GLY A 254 57.03 -17.29 0.20
CA GLY A 254 57.55 -15.92 0.07
C GLY A 254 56.57 -14.73 0.09
N SER A 255 56.69 -13.88 1.11
CA SER A 255 56.24 -12.49 1.04
C SER A 255 57.03 -11.80 -0.08
N LEU A 256 56.36 -11.50 -1.20
CA LEU A 256 56.94 -10.69 -2.29
C LEU A 256 56.70 -9.23 -1.92
N SER A 257 57.76 -8.50 -1.57
CA SER A 257 57.73 -7.03 -1.40
C SER A 257 58.05 -6.37 -2.73
N ASN A 258 57.35 -5.28 -3.04
CA ASN A 258 57.67 -4.43 -4.19
C ASN A 258 58.34 -3.14 -3.73
N ASP A 259 59.61 -2.97 -4.07
CA ASP A 259 60.38 -1.78 -3.68
C ASP A 259 60.58 -0.80 -4.85
N ARG A 260 60.36 -1.24 -6.10
CA ARG A 260 60.51 -0.42 -7.31
C ARG A 260 59.16 0.12 -7.81
N LEU A 261 59.12 1.42 -8.08
CA LEU A 261 57.97 2.11 -8.66
C LEU A 261 58.15 2.29 -10.19
N PRO A 262 57.06 2.46 -10.94
CA PRO A 262 57.11 2.83 -12.35
C PRO A 262 57.81 4.17 -12.55
N ASP A 263 58.52 4.28 -13.67
CA ASP A 263 59.17 5.49 -14.16
C ASP A 263 58.74 5.75 -15.61
N ALA A 264 59.17 6.88 -16.17
CA ALA A 264 58.86 7.27 -17.55
C ALA A 264 59.54 6.38 -18.63
N SER A 265 60.28 5.32 -18.25
CA SER A 265 60.95 4.44 -19.23
C SER A 265 59.99 3.59 -20.06
N THR A 266 58.71 3.54 -19.67
CA THR A 266 57.65 2.82 -20.37
C THR A 266 56.93 3.66 -21.42
N ASP A 267 57.21 4.97 -21.49
CA ASP A 267 56.55 5.89 -22.40
C ASP A 267 56.94 5.65 -23.86
N GLY A 268 55.98 5.83 -24.77
CA GLY A 268 56.17 5.73 -26.22
C GLY A 268 56.19 4.30 -26.80
N ASN A 269 56.22 3.27 -25.96
CA ASN A 269 56.12 1.88 -26.40
C ASN A 269 54.65 1.40 -26.39
N PRO A 270 54.20 0.60 -27.39
CA PRO A 270 52.90 -0.04 -27.33
C PRO A 270 52.78 -0.91 -26.06
N PHE A 271 51.65 -0.83 -25.35
CA PHE A 271 51.48 -1.53 -24.07
C PHE A 271 51.79 -3.02 -24.16
N ALA A 272 51.37 -3.69 -25.25
CA ALA A 272 51.66 -5.10 -25.49
C ALA A 272 53.16 -5.48 -25.47
N ALA A 273 54.05 -4.55 -25.84
CA ALA A 273 55.50 -4.76 -25.83
C ALA A 273 56.11 -4.64 -24.41
N LEU A 274 55.36 -4.16 -23.42
CA LEU A 274 55.80 -3.98 -22.04
C LEU A 274 55.62 -5.23 -21.17
N LYS A 275 55.14 -6.35 -21.74
CA LYS A 275 54.98 -7.61 -21.02
C LYS A 275 56.31 -8.08 -20.39
N GLY A 276 56.31 -8.24 -19.07
CA GLY A 276 57.47 -8.66 -18.27
C GLY A 276 58.44 -7.51 -17.92
N ARG A 277 58.12 -6.26 -18.29
CA ARG A 277 58.97 -5.09 -18.07
C ARG A 277 58.34 -4.05 -17.14
N LEU A 278 57.05 -4.17 -16.80
CA LEU A 278 56.36 -3.22 -15.93
C LEU A 278 56.86 -3.29 -14.48
N SER A 279 56.60 -2.24 -13.71
CA SER A 279 56.75 -2.21 -12.26
C SER A 279 55.37 -2.09 -11.60
N LEU A 280 55.23 -2.60 -10.37
CA LEU A 280 53.95 -2.47 -9.65
C LEU A 280 53.73 -1.00 -9.26
N PRO A 281 52.47 -0.54 -9.25
CA PRO A 281 52.12 0.88 -9.11
C PRO A 281 52.35 1.49 -7.72
N VAL A 282 52.60 0.67 -6.70
CA VAL A 282 52.88 1.15 -5.35
C VAL A 282 53.90 0.27 -4.65
N ARG A 283 54.66 0.84 -3.71
CA ARG A 283 55.55 0.08 -2.83
C ARG A 283 54.75 -0.66 -1.77
N GLY A 284 55.12 -1.89 -1.47
CA GLY A 284 54.47 -2.65 -0.41
C GLY A 284 54.45 -4.15 -0.61
N GLU A 285 53.79 -4.83 0.32
CA GLU A 285 53.71 -6.29 0.35
C GLU A 285 52.55 -6.79 -0.52
N LEU A 286 52.81 -7.77 -1.37
CA LEU A 286 51.77 -8.42 -2.14
C LEU A 286 50.91 -9.36 -1.27
N ALA A 287 49.84 -8.81 -0.71
CA ALA A 287 48.96 -9.50 0.22
C ALA A 287 47.95 -10.45 -0.46
N ASN A 288 47.47 -10.12 -1.67
CA ASN A 288 46.66 -11.05 -2.47
C ASN A 288 47.08 -11.04 -3.95
N ARG A 289 46.99 -12.21 -4.59
CA ARG A 289 47.36 -12.44 -5.99
C ARG A 289 46.14 -12.74 -6.85
N PHE A 290 46.27 -12.53 -8.15
CA PHE A 290 45.25 -12.90 -9.12
C PHE A 290 44.90 -14.39 -8.98
N GLY A 291 43.61 -14.72 -9.07
CA GLY A 291 43.10 -16.08 -8.93
C GLY A 291 43.07 -16.62 -7.49
N SER A 292 43.63 -15.92 -6.50
CA SER A 292 43.58 -16.39 -5.11
C SER A 292 42.15 -16.27 -4.54
N PRO A 293 41.73 -17.14 -3.61
CA PRO A 293 40.38 -17.09 -3.05
C PRO A 293 40.22 -15.91 -2.07
N ARG A 294 39.30 -14.98 -2.35
CA ARG A 294 38.97 -13.86 -1.44
C ARG A 294 38.33 -14.38 -0.14
N ALA A 295 38.66 -13.77 1.00
CA ALA A 295 38.19 -14.20 2.33
C ALA A 295 36.65 -14.19 2.46
N ASP A 296 35.95 -13.36 1.68
CA ASP A 296 34.50 -13.11 1.77
C ASP A 296 33.63 -14.07 0.93
N GLY A 297 34.05 -15.31 0.73
CA GLY A 297 33.08 -16.37 0.45
C GLY A 297 32.72 -16.74 -1.00
N GLY A 298 32.82 -15.90 -2.05
CA GLY A 298 32.40 -16.36 -3.41
C GLY A 298 33.42 -16.34 -4.56
N VAL A 299 34.12 -15.22 -4.79
CA VAL A 299 34.90 -14.98 -6.02
C VAL A 299 36.42 -15.02 -5.78
N THR A 300 37.20 -15.42 -6.79
CA THR A 300 38.67 -15.26 -6.80
C THR A 300 39.05 -13.79 -7.01
N TRP A 301 40.23 -13.39 -6.53
CA TRP A 301 40.76 -12.05 -6.81
C TRP A 301 41.00 -11.90 -8.32
N LYS A 302 40.36 -10.89 -8.94
CA LYS A 302 40.55 -10.56 -10.37
C LYS A 302 41.77 -9.66 -10.63
N GLY A 303 42.55 -9.38 -9.59
CA GLY A 303 43.72 -8.52 -9.61
C GLY A 303 44.61 -8.81 -8.40
N LEU A 304 45.53 -7.90 -8.12
CA LEU A 304 46.44 -7.90 -7.00
C LEU A 304 45.93 -6.99 -5.88
N PHE A 305 46.24 -7.32 -4.64
CA PHE A 305 46.12 -6.40 -3.52
C PHE A 305 47.50 -6.18 -2.91
N ILE A 306 48.00 -4.95 -3.00
CA ILE A 306 49.32 -4.56 -2.53
C ILE A 306 49.12 -3.75 -1.25
N ARG A 307 49.48 -4.35 -0.11
CA ARG A 307 49.38 -3.70 1.20
C ARG A 307 50.46 -2.63 1.29
N SER A 308 50.06 -1.40 1.56
CA SER A 308 50.94 -0.24 1.64
C SER A 308 50.41 0.73 2.70
N ALA A 309 51.26 1.64 3.17
CA ALA A 309 50.84 2.64 4.14
C ALA A 309 49.79 3.58 3.50
N HIS A 310 48.82 3.99 4.31
CA HIS A 310 47.82 4.98 3.90
C HIS A 310 48.50 6.29 3.44
N GLY A 311 47.98 6.91 2.39
CA GLY A 311 48.57 8.11 1.79
C GLY A 311 49.77 7.86 0.85
N THR A 312 50.27 6.62 0.72
CA THR A 312 51.38 6.32 -0.21
C THR A 312 50.97 6.64 -1.65
N GLU A 313 51.86 7.27 -2.42
CA GLU A 313 51.60 7.60 -3.82
C GLU A 313 51.39 6.35 -4.68
N VAL A 314 50.33 6.36 -5.47
CA VAL A 314 50.05 5.38 -6.52
C VAL A 314 50.52 5.96 -7.85
N LYS A 315 51.36 5.20 -8.55
CA LYS A 315 51.99 5.59 -9.81
C LYS A 315 51.34 4.87 -10.99
N ALA A 316 51.20 5.54 -12.12
CA ALA A 316 50.75 4.89 -13.35
C ALA A 316 51.80 3.91 -13.88
N ILE A 317 51.39 2.70 -14.25
CA ILE A 317 52.34 1.66 -14.71
C ILE A 317 52.90 1.91 -16.11
N ALA A 318 52.18 2.68 -16.93
CA ALA A 318 52.50 3.00 -18.31
C ALA A 318 51.68 4.22 -18.77
N GLY A 319 52.08 4.83 -19.89
CA GLY A 319 51.33 5.93 -20.48
C GLY A 319 49.95 5.51 -21.02
N GLY A 320 48.98 6.42 -20.98
CA GLY A 320 47.60 6.14 -21.38
C GLY A 320 46.65 7.34 -21.17
N ARG A 321 45.35 7.08 -21.24
CA ARG A 321 44.29 8.08 -20.97
C ARG A 321 43.37 7.60 -19.87
N VAL A 322 43.02 8.47 -18.92
CA VAL A 322 42.03 8.15 -17.88
C VAL A 322 40.65 8.03 -18.51
N VAL A 323 39.99 6.88 -18.33
CA VAL A 323 38.64 6.61 -18.85
C VAL A 323 37.59 6.51 -17.75
N PHE A 324 38.01 6.41 -16.48
CA PHE A 324 37.13 6.42 -15.32
C PHE A 324 37.90 6.90 -14.08
N ALA A 325 37.27 7.73 -13.26
CA ALA A 325 37.86 8.28 -12.03
C ALA A 325 36.73 8.67 -11.05
N ASP A 326 36.13 7.68 -10.38
CA ASP A 326 35.02 7.89 -9.45
C ASP A 326 34.93 6.76 -8.41
N TRP A 327 34.07 6.92 -7.40
CA TRP A 327 33.79 5.88 -6.40
C TRP A 327 32.89 4.78 -6.97
N LEU A 328 33.32 3.53 -6.82
CA LEU A 328 32.55 2.36 -7.23
C LEU A 328 32.39 1.38 -6.06
N ARG A 329 31.15 0.94 -5.81
CA ARG A 329 30.83 0.02 -4.72
C ARG A 329 31.69 -1.26 -4.81
N GLY A 330 32.44 -1.53 -3.75
CA GLY A 330 33.34 -2.69 -3.63
C GLY A 330 34.75 -2.49 -4.18
N PHE A 331 35.01 -1.37 -4.88
CA PHE A 331 36.34 -0.97 -5.36
C PHE A 331 36.81 0.36 -4.76
N GLY A 332 35.93 1.10 -4.06
CA GLY A 332 36.26 2.41 -3.50
C GLY A 332 36.48 3.46 -4.60
N ASN A 333 37.28 4.48 -4.31
CA ASN A 333 37.75 5.43 -5.31
C ASN A 333 38.61 4.67 -6.33
N LEU A 334 38.07 4.53 -7.54
CA LEU A 334 38.63 3.72 -8.62
C LEU A 334 39.03 4.61 -9.79
N MET A 335 40.26 4.43 -10.26
CA MET A 335 40.74 4.97 -11.52
C MET A 335 40.95 3.85 -12.53
N ILE A 336 40.55 4.09 -13.78
CA ILE A 336 40.83 3.20 -14.92
C ILE A 336 41.57 3.99 -15.99
N VAL A 337 42.71 3.47 -16.43
CA VAL A 337 43.54 4.04 -17.48
C VAL A 337 43.52 3.11 -18.70
N ASP A 338 43.16 3.63 -19.86
CA ASP A 338 43.26 2.95 -21.15
C ASP A 338 44.64 3.21 -21.76
N HIS A 339 45.36 2.13 -22.07
CA HIS A 339 46.69 2.16 -22.66
C HIS A 339 46.69 1.93 -24.18
N GLY A 340 45.50 1.83 -24.79
CA GLY A 340 45.34 1.48 -26.20
C GLY A 340 45.44 -0.03 -26.45
N GLY A 341 45.08 -0.47 -27.66
CA GLY A 341 45.10 -1.90 -28.02
C GLY A 341 44.18 -2.76 -27.16
N SER A 342 43.10 -2.19 -26.61
CA SER A 342 42.17 -2.84 -25.67
C SER A 342 42.77 -3.21 -24.30
N TYR A 343 43.89 -2.61 -23.91
CA TYR A 343 44.51 -2.81 -22.59
C TYR A 343 44.09 -1.73 -21.61
N MET A 344 43.66 -2.14 -20.41
CA MET A 344 43.27 -1.22 -19.33
C MET A 344 43.95 -1.61 -18.02
N SER A 345 44.34 -0.62 -17.24
CA SER A 345 44.75 -0.80 -15.84
C SER A 345 43.76 -0.14 -14.89
N LEU A 346 43.49 -0.80 -13.77
CA LEU A 346 42.54 -0.38 -12.76
C LEU A 346 43.27 -0.20 -11.43
N TYR A 347 43.00 0.91 -10.75
CA TYR A 347 43.59 1.30 -9.47
C TYR A 347 42.46 1.63 -8.50
N GLY A 348 42.17 0.74 -7.54
CA GLY A 348 41.06 0.86 -6.60
C GLY A 348 41.51 0.93 -5.14
N ASN A 349 40.57 1.23 -4.24
CA ASN A 349 40.77 1.54 -2.82
C ASN A 349 41.60 2.81 -2.57
N ASN A 350 41.66 3.72 -3.53
CA ASN A 350 42.42 4.96 -3.34
C ASN A 350 41.77 5.83 -2.26
N GLU A 351 42.57 6.62 -1.55
CA GLU A 351 42.03 7.67 -0.69
C GLU A 351 41.64 8.88 -1.54
N ILE A 352 42.59 9.39 -2.32
CA ILE A 352 42.41 10.55 -3.21
C ILE A 352 42.77 10.13 -4.64
N ILE A 353 42.01 10.62 -5.61
CA ILE A 353 42.32 10.53 -7.04
C ILE A 353 42.84 11.91 -7.51
N HIS A 354 44.02 11.96 -8.13
CA HIS A 354 44.68 13.20 -8.54
C HIS A 354 44.47 13.58 -10.03
N LYS A 355 43.82 12.72 -10.80
CA LYS A 355 43.60 12.90 -12.24
C LYS A 355 42.13 12.77 -12.60
N GLN A 356 41.70 13.45 -13.65
CA GLN A 356 40.31 13.47 -14.10
C GLN A 356 40.14 12.62 -15.36
N VAL A 357 38.90 12.22 -15.64
CA VAL A 357 38.55 11.51 -16.88
C VAL A 357 38.94 12.37 -18.08
N GLY A 358 39.66 11.77 -19.03
CA GLY A 358 40.17 12.44 -20.22
C GLY A 358 41.65 12.84 -20.13
N ASP A 359 42.22 12.91 -18.92
CA ASP A 359 43.64 13.25 -18.73
C ASP A 359 44.56 12.24 -19.43
N THR A 360 45.62 12.75 -20.05
CA THR A 360 46.71 11.92 -20.58
C THR A 360 47.75 11.72 -19.49
N ILE A 361 48.13 10.47 -19.26
CA ILE A 361 49.01 10.02 -18.19
C ILE A 361 50.28 9.44 -18.80
N ARG A 362 51.42 9.69 -18.16
CA ARG A 362 52.71 9.06 -18.47
C ARG A 362 53.04 7.97 -17.45
N GLY A 363 53.87 7.01 -17.85
CA GLY A 363 54.42 6.02 -16.93
C GLY A 363 55.15 6.70 -15.77
N GLY A 364 54.83 6.31 -14.54
CA GLY A 364 55.42 6.89 -13.33
C GLY A 364 54.74 8.16 -12.81
N ASP A 365 53.71 8.69 -13.47
CA ASP A 365 52.94 9.82 -12.91
C ASP A 365 52.23 9.42 -11.62
N THR A 366 52.19 10.31 -10.62
CA THR A 366 51.31 10.14 -9.46
C THR A 366 49.87 10.34 -9.90
N ILE A 367 49.03 9.31 -9.71
CA ILE A 367 47.63 9.31 -10.15
C ILE A 367 46.63 9.28 -8.99
N ALA A 368 47.05 8.78 -7.82
CA ALA A 368 46.22 8.64 -6.64
C ALA A 368 47.08 8.44 -5.38
N THR A 369 46.45 8.40 -4.21
CA THR A 369 47.05 7.92 -2.95
C THR A 369 46.36 6.65 -2.46
N VAL A 370 47.13 5.75 -1.83
CA VAL A 370 46.61 4.52 -1.23
C VAL A 370 45.68 4.85 -0.06
N GLY A 371 44.52 4.21 -0.02
CA GLY A 371 43.57 4.37 1.07
C GLY A 371 42.93 3.05 1.48
N ASN A 372 41.67 3.16 1.89
CA ASN A 372 40.79 2.05 2.23
C ASN A 372 39.32 2.34 1.87
N SER A 373 39.08 3.13 0.82
CA SER A 373 37.74 3.59 0.43
C SER A 373 36.81 2.47 -0.08
N GLY A 374 37.36 1.28 -0.36
CA GLY A 374 36.63 0.09 -0.81
C GLY A 374 36.20 -0.88 0.29
N GLY A 375 36.44 -0.55 1.57
CA GLY A 375 35.94 -1.31 2.72
C GLY A 375 36.72 -2.57 3.07
N ASN A 376 38.03 -2.62 2.77
CA ASN A 376 38.91 -3.68 3.30
C ASN A 376 39.31 -3.33 4.76
N PRO A 377 39.78 -4.27 5.58
CA PRO A 377 40.30 -3.92 6.92
C PRO A 377 41.71 -3.34 6.86
N ASP A 378 42.49 -3.69 5.84
CA ASP A 378 43.87 -3.23 5.63
C ASP A 378 43.91 -2.08 4.61
N SER A 379 44.81 -1.11 4.80
CA SER A 379 45.14 -0.12 3.77
C SER A 379 46.01 -0.75 2.68
N GLY A 380 45.68 -0.46 1.42
CA GLY A 380 46.37 -1.04 0.28
C GLY A 380 45.68 -0.78 -1.04
N LEU A 381 46.43 -0.95 -2.13
CA LEU A 381 45.96 -0.71 -3.48
C LEU A 381 45.36 -1.99 -4.06
N TYR A 382 44.16 -1.90 -4.63
CA TYR A 382 43.65 -2.91 -5.55
C TYR A 382 44.13 -2.60 -6.96
N PHE A 383 44.84 -3.53 -7.60
CA PHE A 383 45.40 -3.34 -8.94
C PHE A 383 44.99 -4.46 -9.88
N GLU A 384 44.43 -4.11 -11.04
CA GLU A 384 43.95 -5.09 -12.03
C GLU A 384 44.35 -4.68 -13.44
N LEU A 385 44.67 -5.67 -14.27
CA LEU A 385 44.90 -5.47 -15.70
C LEU A 385 43.83 -6.22 -16.50
N ARG A 386 43.34 -5.57 -17.55
CA ARG A 386 42.36 -6.12 -18.48
C ARG A 386 42.84 -6.03 -19.91
N HIS A 387 42.49 -7.04 -20.70
CA HIS A 387 42.61 -7.02 -22.15
C HIS A 387 41.27 -7.46 -22.73
N GLN A 388 40.70 -6.64 -23.63
CA GLN A 388 39.36 -6.88 -24.21
C GLN A 388 38.28 -7.09 -23.12
N GLY A 389 38.36 -6.31 -22.04
CA GLY A 389 37.42 -6.36 -20.91
C GLY A 389 37.58 -7.55 -19.95
N LYS A 390 38.46 -8.52 -20.25
CA LYS A 390 38.72 -9.68 -19.38
C LYS A 390 39.94 -9.44 -18.50
N PRO A 391 39.87 -9.74 -17.20
CA PRO A 391 41.01 -9.60 -16.31
C PRO A 391 42.04 -10.72 -16.54
N PHE A 392 43.32 -10.36 -16.49
CA PHE A 392 44.43 -11.31 -16.56
C PHE A 392 45.43 -11.05 -15.45
N ASP A 393 46.28 -12.03 -15.15
CA ASP A 393 47.25 -11.93 -14.05
C ASP A 393 48.31 -10.84 -14.31
N PRO A 394 48.34 -9.75 -13.49
CA PRO A 394 49.31 -8.69 -13.67
C PRO A 394 50.75 -9.11 -13.38
N LEU A 395 50.97 -10.19 -12.60
CA LEU A 395 52.32 -10.66 -12.30
C LEU A 395 53.06 -11.17 -13.53
N ASN A 396 52.36 -11.62 -14.56
CA ASN A 396 52.96 -12.02 -15.85
C ASN A 396 53.52 -10.83 -16.64
N TRP A 397 53.24 -9.61 -16.20
CA TRP A 397 53.62 -8.37 -16.88
C TRP A 397 54.66 -7.56 -16.11
N VAL A 398 54.83 -7.86 -14.82
CA VAL A 398 55.62 -7.07 -13.90
C VAL A 398 56.92 -7.79 -13.55
N ARG A 399 58.01 -7.03 -13.43
CA ARG A 399 59.28 -7.52 -12.91
C ARG A 399 59.37 -7.22 -11.41
N ILE A 400 59.10 -8.23 -10.59
CA ILE A 400 59.36 -8.20 -9.15
C ILE A 400 60.81 -8.67 -8.94
N LYS A 401 61.59 -7.91 -8.17
CA LYS A 401 62.94 -8.30 -7.74
C LYS A 401 62.97 -8.49 -6.24
#